data_AF-A0A5S4T4R9-F1
#
_entry.id   AF-A0A5S4T4R9-F1
#
_cell.length_a   1.000
_cell.length_b   1.000
_cell.length_c   1.000
_cell.angle_alpha   90.00
_cell.angle_beta   90.00
_cell.angle_gamma   90.00
#
_symmetry.space_group_name_H-M   'P 1'
#
loop_
_entity.id
_entity.type
_entity.pdbx_description
1 polymer ?
#
loop_
_entity_poly.entity_id
_entity_poly.type
_entity_poly.pdbx_seq_one_letter_code
_entity_poly.pdbx_strand_id
1 'polypeptide(L)'
;LVFFALLAMVLIIGKLHANQVKQKELEQAKANIPIATSSSTKTSTSETEVFVLNPIIDVSGWQLPEEIDYDTLSHNISGAIVRVYGGSQITAHNNAAFTTGIDKSFKKHIKEFQKRDVPVAVYSYALGRSAKEMREEARAFYK
;
A
#
# COMPACT_ATOMS: atom_id res chain seq x y z
N LEU A 1 29.86 -27.12 -12.40
CA LEU A 1 29.14 -26.66 -13.61
C LEU A 1 27.68 -27.12 -13.62
N VAL A 2 27.38 -28.43 -13.59
CA VAL A 2 25.99 -28.95 -13.58
C VAL A 2 25.16 -28.42 -12.41
N PHE A 3 25.70 -28.38 -11.19
CA PHE A 3 25.02 -27.83 -10.01
C PHE A 3 24.58 -26.37 -10.20
N PHE A 4 25.47 -25.52 -10.73
CA PHE A 4 25.17 -24.11 -10.97
C PHE A 4 24.15 -23.91 -12.11
N ALA A 5 24.18 -24.76 -13.14
CA ALA A 5 23.17 -24.73 -14.20
C ALA A 5 21.78 -25.13 -13.68
N LEU A 6 21.71 -26.13 -12.81
CA LEU A 6 20.46 -26.57 -12.17
C LEU A 6 19.91 -25.49 -11.21
N LEU A 7 20.78 -24.85 -10.43
CA LEU A 7 20.42 -23.73 -9.56
C LEU A 7 19.87 -22.54 -10.38
N ALA A 8 20.53 -22.19 -11.48
CA ALA A 8 20.05 -21.12 -12.38
C ALA A 8 18.68 -21.47 -12.98
N MET A 9 18.45 -22.72 -13.38
CA MET A 9 17.16 -23.17 -13.92
C MET A 9 16.03 -23.04 -12.89
N VAL A 10 16.27 -23.41 -11.64
CA VAL A 10 15.29 -23.26 -10.55
C VAL A 10 14.95 -21.78 -10.31
N LEU A 11 15.95 -20.90 -10.31
CA LEU A 11 15.73 -19.46 -10.14
C LEU A 11 14.92 -18.85 -11.30
N ILE A 12 15.17 -19.29 -12.54
CA ILE A 12 14.43 -18.83 -13.72
C ILE A 12 12.95 -19.28 -13.63
N ILE A 13 12.70 -20.54 -13.29
CA ILE A 13 11.33 -21.06 -13.12
C ILE A 13 10.61 -20.31 -11.99
N GLY A 14 11.28 -20.09 -10.87
CA GLY A 14 10.74 -19.32 -9.74
C GLY A 14 10.34 -17.90 -10.15
N LYS A 15 11.20 -17.20 -10.89
CA LYS A 15 10.90 -15.85 -11.39
C LYS A 15 9.71 -15.83 -12.37
N LEU A 16 9.64 -16.82 -13.28
CA LEU A 16 8.52 -16.95 -14.21
C LEU A 16 7.20 -17.17 -13.46
N HIS A 17 7.19 -18.03 -12.45
CA HIS A 17 6.01 -18.30 -11.65
C HIS A 17 5.56 -17.05 -10.86
N ALA A 18 6.50 -16.34 -10.22
CA ALA A 18 6.21 -15.10 -9.50
C ALA A 18 5.58 -14.04 -10.44
N ASN A 19 6.11 -13.88 -11.65
CA ASN A 19 5.54 -12.97 -12.65
C ASN A 19 4.13 -13.39 -13.09
N GLN A 20 3.86 -14.69 -13.25
CA GLN A 20 2.53 -15.19 -13.61
C GLN A 20 1.50 -14.93 -12.50
N VAL A 21 1.86 -15.14 -11.23
CA VAL A 21 1.00 -14.82 -10.09
C VAL A 21 0.67 -13.33 -10.07
N LYS A 22 1.69 -12.47 -10.21
CA LYS A 22 1.50 -11.02 -10.29
C LYS A 22 0.55 -10.59 -11.43
N GLN A 23 0.65 -11.22 -12.60
CA GLN A 23 -0.27 -10.94 -13.71
C GLN A 23 -1.71 -11.36 -13.40
N LYS A 24 -1.93 -12.52 -12.78
CA LYS A 24 -3.27 -12.96 -12.39
C LYS A 24 -3.91 -12.02 -11.36
N GLU A 25 -3.14 -11.57 -10.37
CA GLU A 25 -3.60 -10.59 -9.39
C GLU A 25 -3.99 -9.27 -10.06
N LEU A 26 -3.21 -8.80 -11.03
CA LEU A 26 -3.54 -7.59 -11.80
C LEU A 26 -4.85 -7.73 -12.59
N GLU A 27 -5.08 -8.85 -13.25
CA GLU A 27 -6.33 -9.09 -13.98
C GLU A 27 -7.54 -9.17 -13.05
N GLN A 28 -7.40 -9.81 -11.89
CA GLN A 28 -8.45 -9.83 -10.86
C GLN A 28 -8.73 -8.43 -10.29
N ALA A 29 -7.68 -7.63 -10.06
CA ALA A 29 -7.83 -6.26 -9.58
C ALA A 29 -8.59 -5.40 -10.59
N LYS A 30 -8.25 -5.49 -11.89
CA LYS A 30 -8.96 -4.78 -12.98
C LYS A 30 -10.44 -5.14 -13.05
N ALA A 31 -10.78 -6.42 -12.87
CA ALA A 31 -12.17 -6.89 -12.90
C ALA A 31 -13.01 -6.37 -11.71
N ASN A 32 -12.37 -6.05 -10.59
CA ASN A 32 -13.01 -5.65 -9.34
C ASN A 32 -12.98 -4.13 -9.09
N ILE A 33 -12.56 -3.31 -10.07
CA ILE A 33 -12.62 -1.85 -9.93
C ILE A 33 -14.10 -1.45 -9.79
N PRO A 34 -14.52 -0.87 -8.65
CA PRO A 34 -15.91 -0.49 -8.47
C PRO A 34 -16.26 0.62 -9.47
N ILE A 35 -17.20 0.33 -10.37
CA ILE A 35 -17.83 1.35 -11.20
C ILE A 35 -18.71 2.16 -10.27
N ALA A 36 -18.21 3.29 -9.80
CA ALA A 36 -19.04 4.26 -9.11
C ALA A 36 -20.13 4.72 -10.09
N THR A 37 -21.32 4.14 -9.94
CA THR A 37 -22.51 4.60 -10.67
C THR A 37 -22.89 5.94 -10.07
N SER A 38 -22.34 7.02 -10.62
CA SER A 38 -22.77 8.37 -10.33
C SER A 38 -24.21 8.52 -10.81
N SER A 39 -25.16 8.33 -9.89
CA SER A 39 -26.53 8.83 -10.03
C SER A 39 -26.46 10.36 -10.13
N SER A 40 -26.32 10.85 -11.36
CA SER A 40 -26.36 12.26 -11.70
C SER A 40 -27.77 12.80 -11.46
N THR A 41 -27.97 13.46 -10.32
CA THR A 41 -28.99 14.51 -10.20
C THR A 41 -28.47 15.71 -11.00
N LYS A 42 -29.11 15.97 -12.15
CA LYS A 42 -28.77 17.06 -13.07
C LYS A 42 -28.89 18.43 -12.37
N THR A 43 -27.77 19.08 -12.13
CA THR A 43 -27.68 20.54 -12.05
C THR A 43 -26.89 21.00 -13.26
N SER A 44 -27.51 21.86 -14.08
CA SER A 44 -26.96 22.36 -15.33
C SER A 44 -25.81 23.34 -15.07
N THR A 45 -24.57 22.87 -15.20
CA THR A 45 -23.43 23.73 -15.53
C THR A 45 -22.61 23.02 -16.59
N SER A 46 -22.34 23.72 -17.68
CA SER A 46 -21.71 23.21 -18.89
C SER A 46 -20.21 22.97 -18.71
N GLU A 47 -19.82 21.83 -18.15
CA GLU A 47 -18.45 21.30 -18.30
C GLU A 47 -18.51 19.79 -18.51
N THR A 48 -18.06 19.37 -19.69
CA THR A 48 -18.04 17.99 -20.19
C THR A 48 -16.84 17.22 -19.62
N GLU A 49 -16.52 17.41 -18.34
CA GLU A 49 -15.47 16.66 -17.65
C GLU A 49 -16.08 15.38 -17.07
N VAL A 50 -15.72 14.23 -17.64
CA VAL A 50 -16.09 12.92 -17.09
C VAL A 50 -15.39 12.80 -15.75
N PHE A 51 -16.13 12.95 -14.66
CA PHE A 51 -15.59 12.78 -13.31
C PHE A 51 -15.16 11.32 -13.10
N VAL A 52 -13.86 11.06 -13.22
CA VAL A 52 -13.25 9.75 -12.97
C VAL A 52 -12.98 9.61 -11.46
N LEU A 53 -13.70 8.69 -10.81
CA LEU A 53 -13.48 8.34 -9.41
C LEU A 53 -12.33 7.33 -9.30
N ASN A 54 -11.12 7.83 -9.05
CA ASN A 54 -9.99 6.96 -8.72
C ASN A 54 -10.13 6.43 -7.26
N PRO A 55 -9.64 5.22 -6.98
CA PRO A 55 -9.72 4.65 -5.63
C PRO A 55 -8.82 5.39 -4.63
N ILE A 56 -9.16 5.26 -3.35
CA ILE A 56 -8.25 5.53 -2.24
C ILE A 56 -7.64 4.19 -1.81
N ILE A 57 -6.33 4.15 -1.62
CA ILE A 57 -5.62 2.94 -1.19
C ILE A 57 -5.08 3.09 0.23
N ASP A 58 -4.82 1.97 0.91
CA ASP A 58 -3.95 1.95 2.07
C ASP A 58 -2.66 1.17 1.75
N VAL A 59 -1.54 1.62 2.33
CA VAL A 59 -0.24 0.94 2.18
C VAL A 59 0.51 0.88 3.51
N SER A 60 1.41 -0.08 3.61
CA SER A 60 2.26 -0.32 4.78
C SER A 60 3.66 -0.78 4.35
N GLY A 61 4.50 -1.14 5.29
CA GLY A 61 5.79 -1.78 5.01
C GLY A 61 5.71 -3.14 4.31
N TRP A 62 4.52 -3.74 4.18
CA TRP A 62 4.34 -4.94 3.36
C TRP A 62 4.43 -4.65 1.87
N GLN A 63 4.05 -3.44 1.44
CA GLN A 63 4.23 -2.97 0.08
C GLN A 63 5.59 -2.28 0.00
N LEU A 64 6.60 -2.99 -0.52
CA LEU A 64 7.98 -2.52 -0.55
C LEU A 64 8.12 -1.31 -1.49
N PRO A 65 8.64 -0.15 -1.03
CA PRO A 65 8.76 1.03 -1.87
C PRO A 65 9.55 0.82 -3.17
N GLU A 66 10.56 -0.05 -3.15
CA GLU A 66 11.37 -0.41 -4.31
C GLU A 66 10.60 -1.20 -5.39
N GLU A 67 9.44 -1.76 -5.05
CA GLU A 67 8.58 -2.51 -5.97
C GLU A 67 7.41 -1.66 -6.50
N ILE A 68 7.29 -0.42 -6.02
CA ILE A 68 6.21 0.50 -6.39
C ILE A 68 6.74 1.53 -7.40
N ASP A 69 6.15 1.53 -8.58
CA ASP A 69 6.21 2.68 -9.48
C ASP A 69 5.21 3.75 -9.01
N TYR A 70 5.68 4.68 -8.18
CA TYR A 70 4.86 5.76 -7.63
C TYR A 70 4.40 6.75 -8.71
N ASP A 71 5.16 6.91 -9.80
CA ASP A 71 4.72 7.77 -10.90
C ASP A 71 3.43 7.21 -11.49
N THR A 72 3.44 5.94 -11.89
CA THR A 72 2.23 5.29 -12.40
C THR A 72 1.12 5.22 -11.35
N LEU A 73 1.43 4.82 -10.11
CA LEU A 73 0.40 4.63 -9.08
C LEU A 73 -0.32 5.93 -8.71
N SER A 74 0.41 7.04 -8.54
CA SER A 74 -0.18 8.34 -8.15
C SER A 74 -1.21 8.88 -9.15
N HIS A 75 -1.05 8.61 -10.45
CA HIS A 75 -2.02 9.02 -11.47
C HIS A 75 -3.33 8.21 -11.44
N ASN A 76 -3.34 7.06 -10.74
CA ASN A 76 -4.45 6.11 -10.73
C ASN A 76 -5.16 6.03 -9.37
N ILE A 77 -4.85 6.91 -8.42
CA ILE A 77 -5.47 6.96 -7.09
C ILE A 77 -5.91 8.39 -6.75
N SER A 78 -6.92 8.53 -5.90
CA SER A 78 -7.36 9.83 -5.36
C SER A 78 -6.75 10.17 -4.00
N GLY A 79 -6.12 9.19 -3.34
CA GLY A 79 -5.51 9.39 -2.03
C GLY A 79 -4.85 8.11 -1.50
N ALA A 80 -4.02 8.26 -0.48
CA ALA A 80 -3.34 7.15 0.20
C ALA A 80 -3.49 7.24 1.72
N ILE A 81 -3.63 6.09 2.38
CA ILE A 81 -3.66 5.94 3.84
C ILE A 81 -2.45 5.09 4.25
N VAL A 82 -1.44 5.70 4.87
CA VAL A 82 -0.16 5.02 5.15
C VAL A 82 -0.10 4.51 6.58
N ARG A 83 0.24 3.23 6.78
CA ARG A 83 0.49 2.70 8.13
C ARG A 83 1.77 3.29 8.69
N VAL A 84 1.68 3.94 9.85
CA VAL A 84 2.85 4.46 10.59
C VAL A 84 3.22 3.54 11.74
N TYR A 85 2.22 2.89 12.35
CA TYR A 85 2.42 2.00 13.49
C TYR A 85 1.70 0.67 13.28
N GLY A 86 2.44 -0.44 13.35
CA GLY A 86 1.97 -1.81 13.22
C GLY A 86 1.58 -2.48 14.55
N GLY A 87 1.68 -1.77 15.68
CA GLY A 87 1.22 -2.22 16.99
C GLY A 87 2.35 -2.69 17.93
N SER A 88 2.10 -2.64 19.24
CA SER A 88 3.10 -2.91 20.29
C SER A 88 3.51 -4.38 20.44
N GLN A 89 2.74 -5.32 19.88
CA GLN A 89 2.92 -6.75 20.10
C GLN A 89 3.79 -7.45 19.03
N ILE A 90 4.48 -6.68 18.19
CA ILE A 90 5.39 -7.25 17.18
C ILE A 90 6.68 -7.71 17.86
N THR A 91 6.75 -9.01 18.13
CA THR A 91 7.91 -9.61 18.81
C THR A 91 8.96 -10.17 17.86
N ALA A 92 8.58 -10.48 16.61
CA ALA A 92 9.46 -11.04 15.60
C ALA A 92 9.86 -10.01 14.53
N HIS A 93 11.11 -10.09 14.07
CA HIS A 93 11.57 -9.31 12.93
C HIS A 93 10.84 -9.74 11.65
N ASN A 94 10.27 -8.76 10.94
CA ASN A 94 9.69 -8.93 9.60
C ASN A 94 10.14 -7.79 8.68
N ASN A 95 9.72 -7.80 7.42
CA ASN A 95 10.02 -6.76 6.44
C ASN A 95 9.20 -5.48 6.63
N ALA A 96 8.04 -5.53 7.28
CA ALA A 96 7.07 -4.44 7.28
C ALA A 96 7.16 -3.48 8.47
N ALA A 97 7.55 -3.96 9.66
CA ALA A 97 7.63 -3.15 10.88
C ALA A 97 8.80 -3.59 11.78
N PHE A 98 9.33 -2.65 12.55
CA PHE A 98 10.26 -2.94 13.63
C PHE A 98 9.55 -3.60 14.81
N THR A 99 10.30 -4.25 15.70
CA THR A 99 9.76 -4.81 16.96
C THR A 99 9.26 -3.72 17.92
N THR A 100 9.59 -2.45 17.66
CA THR A 100 8.99 -1.29 18.34
C THR A 100 7.56 -0.98 17.88
N GLY A 101 7.08 -1.68 16.85
CA GLY A 101 5.80 -1.42 16.18
C GLY A 101 5.89 -0.37 15.07
N ILE A 102 6.99 0.37 14.92
CA ILE A 102 7.11 1.40 13.87
C ILE A 102 7.19 0.74 12.50
N ASP A 103 6.36 1.21 11.56
CA ASP A 103 6.40 0.75 10.17
C ASP A 103 7.74 1.11 9.51
N LYS A 104 8.32 0.22 8.68
CA LYS A 104 9.65 0.47 8.10
C LYS A 104 9.61 1.41 6.89
N SER A 105 8.47 1.48 6.20
CA SER A 105 8.36 2.13 4.88
C SER A 105 7.55 3.41 4.90
N PHE A 106 6.83 3.71 6.00
CA PHE A 106 5.89 4.85 6.06
C PHE A 106 6.48 6.18 5.58
N LYS A 107 7.72 6.51 5.98
CA LYS A 107 8.36 7.77 5.58
C LYS A 107 8.54 7.86 4.07
N LYS A 108 8.91 6.75 3.42
CA LYS A 108 9.12 6.69 1.98
C LYS A 108 7.77 6.77 1.25
N HIS A 109 6.76 6.03 1.69
CA HIS A 109 5.39 6.11 1.15
C HIS A 109 4.84 7.53 1.21
N ILE A 110 4.85 8.15 2.39
CA ILE A 110 4.36 9.53 2.58
C ILE A 110 5.11 10.49 1.66
N LYS A 111 6.44 10.42 1.64
CA LYS A 111 7.27 11.32 0.82
C LYS A 111 6.98 11.17 -0.67
N GLU A 112 6.90 9.95 -1.19
CA GLU A 112 6.70 9.71 -2.62
C GLU A 112 5.30 10.09 -3.09
N PHE A 113 4.26 9.85 -2.27
CA PHE A 113 2.89 10.28 -2.59
C PHE A 113 2.73 11.80 -2.52
N GLN A 114 3.21 12.44 -1.45
CA GLN A 114 3.12 13.89 -1.29
C GLN A 114 3.92 14.63 -2.37
N LYS A 115 5.05 14.09 -2.82
CA LYS A 115 5.82 14.63 -3.96
C LYS A 115 5.00 14.71 -5.26
N ARG A 116 3.95 13.90 -5.38
CA ARG A 116 3.08 13.78 -6.57
C ARG A 116 1.67 14.31 -6.29
N ASP A 117 1.55 15.19 -5.30
CA ASP A 117 0.30 15.85 -4.92
C ASP A 117 -0.85 14.90 -4.53
N VAL A 118 -0.55 13.65 -4.18
CA VAL A 118 -1.54 12.71 -3.64
C VAL A 118 -1.81 13.05 -2.17
N PRO A 119 -3.06 13.29 -1.75
CA PRO A 119 -3.41 13.48 -0.35
C PRO A 119 -3.09 12.22 0.47
N VAL A 120 -2.40 12.40 1.60
CA VAL A 120 -1.98 11.29 2.47
C VAL A 120 -2.56 11.44 3.86
N ALA A 121 -3.32 10.44 4.28
CA ALA A 121 -3.66 10.19 5.69
C ALA A 121 -2.78 9.07 6.26
N VAL A 122 -2.85 8.85 7.57
CA VAL A 122 -2.07 7.82 8.26
C VAL A 122 -2.93 7.00 9.21
N TYR A 123 -2.51 5.75 9.47
CA TYR A 123 -3.18 4.87 10.43
C TYR A 123 -2.22 4.09 11.33
N SER A 124 -2.80 3.55 12.39
CA SER A 124 -2.14 2.67 13.36
C SER A 124 -2.94 1.37 13.51
N TYR A 125 -2.23 0.24 13.57
CA TYR A 125 -2.80 -1.04 13.97
C TYR A 125 -2.72 -1.16 15.51
N ALA A 126 -3.83 -0.88 16.18
CA ALA A 126 -3.90 -0.83 17.63
C ALA A 126 -3.92 -2.24 18.25
N LEU A 127 -2.97 -2.52 19.15
CA LEU A 127 -2.79 -3.82 19.79
C LEU A 127 -2.72 -3.76 21.33
N GLY A 128 -2.82 -2.56 21.90
CA GLY A 128 -2.83 -2.37 23.35
C GLY A 128 -3.98 -3.13 24.02
N ARG A 129 -3.68 -3.85 25.09
CA ARG A 129 -4.64 -4.67 25.85
C ARG A 129 -5.18 -3.94 27.08
N SER A 130 -4.64 -2.76 27.36
CA SER A 130 -5.05 -1.90 28.47
C SER A 130 -5.12 -0.44 28.03
N ALA A 131 -5.89 0.38 28.74
CA ALA A 131 -5.95 1.81 28.47
C ALA A 131 -4.59 2.51 28.65
N LYS A 132 -3.67 1.91 29.44
CA LYS A 132 -2.30 2.39 29.56
C LYS A 132 -1.53 2.12 28.27
N GLU A 133 -1.53 0.86 27.80
CA GLU A 133 -0.88 0.47 26.54
C GLU A 133 -1.43 1.25 25.34
N MET A 134 -2.75 1.42 25.23
CA MET A 134 -3.36 2.18 24.15
C MET A 134 -2.90 3.66 24.12
N ARG A 135 -2.67 4.26 25.29
CA ARG A 135 -2.11 5.63 25.37
C ARG A 135 -0.65 5.67 24.97
N GLU A 136 0.13 4.64 25.29
CA GLU A 136 1.52 4.51 24.88
C GLU A 136 1.62 4.32 23.36
N GLU A 137 0.80 3.46 22.78
CA GLU A 137 0.69 3.27 21.32
C GLU A 137 0.29 4.57 20.62
N ALA A 138 -0.71 5.30 21.13
CA ALA A 138 -1.12 6.59 20.56
C ALA A 138 0.01 7.63 20.58
N ARG A 139 0.81 7.68 21.66
CA ARG A 139 1.99 8.54 21.73
C ARG A 139 3.09 8.12 20.77
N ALA A 140 3.28 6.82 20.56
CA ALA A 140 4.26 6.30 19.61
C ALA A 140 3.84 6.58 18.17
N PHE A 141 2.55 6.44 17.85
CA PHE A 141 1.98 6.73 16.54
C PHE A 141 2.07 8.22 16.16
N TYR A 142 1.86 9.12 17.12
CA TYR A 142 1.86 10.57 16.86
C TYR A 142 3.27 11.17 16.66
N LYS A 143 4.30 10.56 17.24
CA LYS A 143 5.69 11.06 17.20
C LYS A 143 6.40 10.74 15.89
#